data_AF-A0AAD8KNA4-F1
#
_entry.id   AF-A0AAD8KNA4-F1
#
_cell.length_a   1.000
_cell.length_b   1.000
_cell.length_c   1.000
_cell.angle_alpha   90.00
_cell.angle_beta   90.00
_cell.angle_gamma   90.00
#
_symmetry.space_group_name_H-M   'P 1'
#
loop_
_entity.id
_entity.type
_entity.pdbx_description
1 polymer ?
#
loop_
_entity_poly.entity_id
_entity_poly.type
_entity_poly.pdbx_seq_one_letter_code
_entity_poly.pdbx_strand_id
1 'polypeptide(L)'
;MHKTKLLIKSLSNNTTKTTQNWRTQIKHTHLVSQISSILEQRHNWPSVLQSLNLKSKLTPSIFLQIINTSQIPPQISLHFFKWAINNTSFQPDIIVQCRISHLLIGSGLVNSLKPMLNSLLQNNPPGQIAQSLLNSCPKDSNFCSSVFDCVIDWYYEQGLCIQAVEFFNLTRNLTKCSDRIEPFSVHSCRTLLNALYGNNESKLGLCFYGFMIRVIPHDVLTDPLILRVIAKHFS
;
A
#
# COMPACT_ATOMS: atom_id res chain seq x y z
N MET A 1 48.51 52.29 23.58
CA MET A 1 48.02 52.75 22.26
C MET A 1 47.23 51.62 21.61
N HIS A 2 45.92 51.83 21.48
CA HIS A 2 44.91 50.88 21.00
C HIS A 2 45.08 50.51 19.52
N LYS A 3 44.90 49.22 19.19
CA LYS A 3 44.50 48.76 17.84
C LYS A 3 43.10 48.14 17.94
N THR A 4 42.10 48.89 17.52
CA THR A 4 40.71 48.45 17.39
C THR A 4 40.55 47.72 16.06
N LYS A 5 40.33 46.40 16.09
CA LYS A 5 39.88 45.64 14.91
C LYS A 5 38.38 45.87 14.75
N LEU A 6 37.99 46.57 13.68
CA LEU A 6 36.61 46.66 13.22
C LEU A 6 36.14 45.28 12.74
N LEU A 7 35.20 44.67 13.48
CA LEU A 7 34.45 43.49 13.06
C LEU A 7 33.23 43.96 12.26
N ILE A 8 33.32 43.89 10.93
CA ILE A 8 32.15 43.95 10.05
C ILE A 8 31.46 42.60 10.15
N LYS A 9 30.41 42.54 10.98
CA LYS A 9 29.53 41.37 11.09
C LYS A 9 28.59 41.39 9.88
N SER A 10 28.85 40.54 8.89
CA SER A 10 27.91 40.30 7.79
C SER A 10 26.64 39.67 8.35
N LEU A 11 25.53 40.40 8.31
CA LEU A 11 24.19 39.87 8.57
C LEU A 11 23.81 38.93 7.42
N SER A 12 23.93 37.63 7.67
CA SER A 12 23.48 36.57 6.76
C SER A 12 21.96 36.41 6.87
N ASN A 13 21.28 36.62 5.74
CA ASN A 13 19.85 36.47 5.51
C ASN A 13 19.39 35.00 5.64
N ASN A 14 19.07 34.53 6.85
CA ASN A 14 18.53 33.17 7.08
C ASN A 14 17.10 33.13 7.68
N THR A 15 16.41 34.27 7.81
CA THR A 15 15.10 34.36 8.49
C THR A 15 13.88 34.08 7.61
N THR A 16 14.04 33.93 6.29
CA THR A 16 12.92 33.77 5.34
C THR A 16 12.54 32.31 5.02
N LYS A 17 13.46 31.35 5.14
CA LYS A 17 13.18 29.93 4.79
C LYS A 17 12.34 29.21 5.87
N THR A 18 12.59 29.50 7.15
CA THR A 18 11.86 28.88 8.27
C THR A 18 10.44 29.42 8.43
N THR A 19 10.22 30.71 8.14
CA THR A 19 8.90 31.35 8.27
C THR A 19 7.89 30.93 7.20
N GLN A 20 8.36 30.63 5.98
CA GLN A 20 7.48 30.15 4.90
C GLN A 20 7.04 28.70 5.10
N ASN A 21 7.88 27.89 5.75
CA ASN A 21 7.63 26.46 5.95
C ASN A 21 6.47 26.21 6.94
N TRP A 22 6.47 26.85 8.11
CA TRP A 22 5.42 26.63 9.12
C TRP A 22 4.05 27.14 8.67
N ARG A 23 3.98 28.26 7.92
CA ARG A 23 2.71 28.78 7.39
C ARG A 23 2.08 27.83 6.39
N THR A 24 2.91 27.25 5.53
CA THR A 24 2.47 26.25 4.55
C THR A 24 1.97 25.01 5.29
N GLN A 25 2.71 24.54 6.29
CA GLN A 25 2.32 23.41 7.14
C GLN A 25 0.99 23.64 7.86
N ILE A 26 0.76 24.81 8.47
CA ILE A 26 -0.53 25.14 9.10
C ILE A 26 -1.68 25.11 8.09
N LYS A 27 -1.47 25.68 6.89
CA LYS A 27 -2.49 25.63 5.83
C LYS A 27 -2.80 24.19 5.41
N HIS A 28 -1.78 23.33 5.31
CA HIS A 28 -1.97 21.90 5.05
C HIS A 28 -2.76 21.21 6.16
N THR A 29 -2.35 21.37 7.42
CA THR A 29 -3.03 20.76 8.57
C THR A 29 -4.48 21.22 8.65
N HIS A 30 -4.74 22.51 8.45
CA HIS A 30 -6.10 23.06 8.43
C HIS A 30 -6.94 22.49 7.28
N LEU A 31 -6.38 22.38 6.09
CA LEU A 31 -7.06 21.78 4.94
C LEU A 31 -7.39 20.30 5.20
N VAL A 32 -6.44 19.54 5.74
CA VAL A 32 -6.64 18.14 6.12
C VAL A 32 -7.77 18.04 7.13
N SER A 33 -7.72 18.80 8.23
CA SER A 33 -8.76 18.75 9.27
C SER A 33 -10.13 19.15 8.74
N GLN A 34 -10.18 20.17 7.87
CA GLN A 34 -11.42 20.64 7.26
C GLN A 34 -12.04 19.57 6.35
N ILE A 35 -11.24 18.95 5.48
CA ILE A 35 -11.73 17.90 4.58
C ILE A 35 -12.15 16.66 5.38
N SER A 36 -11.33 16.22 6.35
CA SER A 36 -11.65 15.07 7.20
C SER A 36 -12.98 15.26 7.93
N SER A 37 -13.18 16.42 8.57
CA SER A 37 -14.44 16.74 9.26
C SER A 37 -15.65 16.74 8.31
N ILE A 38 -15.50 17.28 7.10
CA ILE A 38 -16.58 17.25 6.09
C ILE A 38 -16.94 15.82 5.70
N LEU A 39 -15.93 14.97 5.45
CA LEU A 39 -16.14 13.58 5.04
C LEU A 39 -16.74 12.71 6.15
N GLU A 40 -16.42 13.00 7.41
CA GLU A 40 -16.97 12.27 8.56
C GLU A 40 -18.42 12.68 8.89
N GLN A 41 -18.74 13.97 8.79
CA GLN A 41 -19.96 14.51 9.41
C GLN A 41 -21.09 14.82 8.43
N ARG A 42 -20.82 14.92 7.11
CA ARG A 42 -21.80 15.45 6.15
C ARG A 42 -22.19 14.43 5.09
N HIS A 43 -23.48 14.12 5.01
CA HIS A 43 -24.03 13.30 3.91
C HIS A 43 -23.88 13.97 2.54
N ASN A 44 -23.90 15.30 2.47
CA ASN A 44 -23.73 16.07 1.24
C ASN A 44 -22.29 16.57 1.02
N TRP A 45 -21.29 15.85 1.54
CA TRP A 45 -19.88 16.24 1.43
C TRP A 45 -19.40 16.60 -0.01
N PRO A 46 -19.88 15.99 -1.12
CA PRO A 46 -19.33 16.30 -2.44
C PRO A 46 -19.53 17.77 -2.84
N SER A 47 -20.73 18.33 -2.61
CA SER A 47 -21.03 19.73 -2.95
C SER A 47 -20.28 20.70 -2.03
N VAL A 48 -20.10 20.34 -0.77
CA VAL A 48 -19.31 21.14 0.19
C VAL A 48 -17.84 21.17 -0.25
N LEU A 49 -17.26 20.04 -0.64
CA LEU A 49 -15.87 19.99 -1.11
C LEU A 49 -15.65 20.75 -2.43
N GLN A 50 -16.65 20.80 -3.32
CA GLN A 50 -16.56 21.63 -4.53
C GLN A 50 -16.35 23.11 -4.20
N SER A 51 -16.97 23.61 -3.13
CA SER A 51 -16.81 25.02 -2.72
C SER A 51 -15.41 25.37 -2.19
N LEU A 52 -14.60 24.37 -1.80
CA LEU A 52 -13.23 24.58 -1.28
C LEU A 52 -12.18 24.83 -2.37
N ASN A 53 -12.56 24.69 -3.65
CA ASN A 53 -11.69 24.84 -4.82
C ASN A 53 -10.39 24.02 -4.68
N LEU A 54 -10.52 22.69 -4.68
CA LEU A 54 -9.43 21.76 -4.38
C LEU A 54 -8.49 21.47 -5.56
N LYS A 55 -8.76 22.00 -6.77
CA LYS A 55 -8.05 21.64 -8.00
C LYS A 55 -6.53 21.56 -7.81
N SER A 56 -5.89 22.63 -7.35
CA SER A 56 -4.43 22.66 -7.13
C SER A 56 -3.99 22.36 -5.69
N LYS A 57 -4.92 22.07 -4.78
CA LYS A 57 -4.64 21.91 -3.34
C LYS A 57 -4.55 20.47 -2.91
N LEU A 58 -5.22 19.53 -3.59
CA LEU A 58 -5.25 18.14 -3.20
C LEU A 58 -4.08 17.38 -3.84
N THR A 59 -3.01 17.16 -3.08
CA THR A 59 -1.84 16.37 -3.50
C THR A 59 -1.90 14.96 -2.92
N PRO A 60 -1.14 13.97 -3.46
CA PRO A 60 -1.05 12.63 -2.88
C PRO A 60 -0.72 12.61 -1.39
N SER A 61 0.23 13.45 -0.95
CA SER A 61 0.60 13.59 0.47
C SER A 61 -0.57 14.05 1.35
N ILE A 62 -1.32 15.06 0.90
CA ILE A 62 -2.49 15.56 1.65
C ILE A 62 -3.60 14.52 1.67
N PHE A 63 -3.83 13.84 0.55
CA PHE A 63 -4.81 12.77 0.45
C PHE A 63 -4.49 11.64 1.44
N LEU A 64 -3.23 11.18 1.48
CA LEU A 64 -2.77 10.19 2.45
C LEU A 64 -2.96 10.67 3.90
N GLN A 65 -2.66 11.93 4.19
CA GLN A 65 -2.91 12.50 5.53
C GLN A 65 -4.39 12.47 5.89
N ILE A 66 -5.30 12.83 4.97
CA ILE A 66 -6.75 12.74 5.19
C ILE A 66 -7.14 11.29 5.51
N ILE A 67 -6.76 10.33 4.68
CA ILE A 67 -7.11 8.90 4.88
C ILE A 67 -6.48 8.31 6.15
N ASN A 68 -5.32 8.79 6.59
CA ASN A 68 -4.62 8.24 7.74
C ASN A 68 -5.03 8.86 9.09
N THR A 69 -5.49 10.11 9.09
CA THR A 69 -5.78 10.85 10.33
C THR A 69 -7.26 10.81 10.73
N SER A 70 -8.12 10.42 9.81
CA SER A 70 -9.57 10.49 9.97
C SER A 70 -10.17 9.11 10.24
N GLN A 71 -11.32 9.09 10.91
CA GLN A 71 -12.12 7.88 11.09
C GLN A 71 -13.13 7.73 9.95
N ILE A 72 -12.75 8.11 8.73
CA ILE A 72 -13.64 8.08 7.57
C ILE A 72 -13.98 6.61 7.26
N PRO A 73 -15.28 6.26 7.18
CA PRO A 73 -15.70 4.93 6.78
C PRO A 73 -15.05 4.51 5.45
N PRO A 74 -14.62 3.24 5.31
CA PRO A 74 -13.94 2.73 4.12
C PRO A 74 -14.68 3.01 2.81
N GLN A 75 -16.02 2.92 2.82
CA GLN A 75 -16.87 3.25 1.67
C GLN A 75 -16.76 4.73 1.30
N ILE A 76 -16.81 5.63 2.28
CA ILE A 76 -16.69 7.08 2.06
C ILE A 76 -15.29 7.40 1.53
N SER A 77 -14.24 6.76 2.04
CA SER A 77 -12.88 6.91 1.54
C SER A 77 -12.75 6.54 0.06
N LEU A 78 -13.39 5.45 -0.39
CA LEU A 78 -13.42 5.07 -1.81
C LEU A 78 -14.22 6.08 -2.64
N HIS A 79 -15.36 6.55 -2.15
CA HIS A 79 -16.13 7.57 -2.86
C HIS A 79 -15.36 8.89 -2.96
N PHE A 80 -14.67 9.30 -1.91
CA PHE A 80 -13.81 10.48 -1.91
C PHE A 80 -12.64 10.32 -2.89
N PHE A 81 -11.98 9.15 -2.91
CA PHE A 81 -10.94 8.83 -3.88
C PHE A 81 -11.41 9.00 -5.33
N LYS A 82 -12.54 8.36 -5.69
CA LYS A 82 -13.13 8.46 -7.04
C LYS A 82 -13.57 9.90 -7.36
N TRP A 83 -14.18 10.58 -6.39
CA TRP A 83 -14.60 11.97 -6.55
C TRP A 83 -13.40 12.89 -6.78
N ALA A 84 -12.30 12.71 -6.04
CA ALA A 84 -11.10 13.51 -6.17
C ALA A 84 -10.50 13.40 -7.58
N ILE A 85 -10.38 12.17 -8.11
CA ILE A 85 -9.90 11.92 -9.48
C ILE A 85 -10.79 12.64 -10.51
N ASN A 86 -12.12 12.55 -10.35
CA ASN A 86 -13.06 13.05 -11.35
C ASN A 86 -13.34 14.56 -11.27
N ASN A 87 -13.15 15.19 -10.10
CA ASN A 87 -13.60 16.56 -9.84
C ASN A 87 -12.45 17.53 -9.53
N THR A 88 -11.21 17.04 -9.47
CA THR A 88 -10.02 17.86 -9.20
C THR A 88 -8.92 17.50 -10.21
N SER A 89 -7.73 18.10 -10.09
CA SER A 89 -6.54 17.63 -10.84
C SER A 89 -5.69 16.64 -10.04
N PHE A 90 -6.30 15.96 -9.06
CA PHE A 90 -5.67 14.94 -8.27
C PHE A 90 -5.29 13.73 -9.13
N GLN A 91 -4.01 13.37 -9.09
CA GLN A 91 -3.47 12.18 -9.74
C GLN A 91 -2.91 11.27 -8.64
N PRO A 92 -3.56 10.13 -8.36
CA PRO A 92 -3.12 9.24 -7.29
C PRO A 92 -1.86 8.50 -7.71
N ASP A 93 -0.79 8.66 -6.93
CA ASP A 93 0.39 7.84 -7.08
C ASP A 93 0.13 6.40 -6.59
N ILE A 94 1.10 5.53 -6.83
CA ILE A 94 1.03 4.12 -6.45
C ILE A 94 0.83 3.93 -4.93
N ILE A 95 1.36 4.83 -4.10
CA ILE A 95 1.27 4.73 -2.64
C ILE A 95 -0.15 5.03 -2.18
N VAL A 96 -0.80 6.05 -2.77
CA VAL A 96 -2.23 6.33 -2.54
C VAL A 96 -3.07 5.13 -2.93
N GLN A 97 -2.84 4.55 -4.11
CA GLN A 97 -3.60 3.40 -4.58
C GLN A 97 -3.43 2.20 -3.65
N CYS A 98 -2.19 1.89 -3.25
CA CYS A 98 -1.89 0.87 -2.25
C CYS A 98 -2.58 1.14 -0.90
N ARG A 99 -2.61 2.40 -0.43
CA ARG A 99 -3.28 2.76 0.83
C ARG A 99 -4.79 2.51 0.76
N ILE A 100 -5.43 2.91 -0.33
CA ILE A 100 -6.86 2.67 -0.55
C ILE A 100 -7.13 1.16 -0.65
N SER A 101 -6.24 0.38 -1.28
CA SER A 101 -6.35 -1.07 -1.31
C SER A 101 -6.32 -1.69 0.08
N HIS A 102 -5.37 -1.29 0.93
CA HIS A 102 -5.30 -1.74 2.33
C HIS A 102 -6.59 -1.47 3.10
N LEU A 103 -7.08 -0.24 3.01
CA LEU A 103 -8.29 0.18 3.71
C LEU A 103 -9.51 -0.66 3.30
N LEU A 104 -9.69 -0.88 1.99
CA LEU A 104 -10.88 -1.54 1.46
C LEU A 104 -10.84 -3.05 1.66
N ILE A 105 -9.69 -3.67 1.44
CA ILE A 105 -9.52 -5.12 1.66
C ILE A 105 -9.68 -5.44 3.14
N GLY A 106 -9.07 -4.66 4.03
CA GLY A 106 -9.24 -4.80 5.48
C GLY A 106 -10.68 -4.61 5.96
N SER A 107 -11.53 -4.00 5.14
CA SER A 107 -12.95 -3.75 5.43
C SER A 107 -13.90 -4.68 4.67
N GLY A 108 -13.38 -5.70 3.97
CA GLY A 108 -14.19 -6.65 3.20
C GLY A 108 -14.77 -6.10 1.88
N LEU A 109 -14.30 -4.95 1.41
CA LEU A 109 -14.80 -4.25 0.21
C LEU A 109 -13.99 -4.54 -1.07
N VAL A 110 -13.45 -5.76 -1.18
CA VAL A 110 -12.55 -6.18 -2.27
C VAL A 110 -13.21 -6.02 -3.65
N ASN A 111 -14.49 -6.36 -3.78
CA ASN A 111 -15.20 -6.29 -5.07
C ASN A 111 -15.26 -4.85 -5.64
N SER A 112 -15.44 -3.86 -4.77
CA SER A 112 -15.49 -2.44 -5.16
C SER A 112 -14.14 -1.89 -5.61
N LEU A 113 -13.06 -2.59 -5.25
CA LEU A 113 -11.66 -2.24 -5.53
C LEU A 113 -11.14 -2.91 -6.81
N LYS A 114 -11.72 -4.04 -7.25
CA LYS A 114 -11.19 -4.89 -8.33
C LYS A 114 -10.69 -4.12 -9.57
N PRO A 115 -11.44 -3.18 -10.17
CA PRO A 115 -10.96 -2.47 -11.36
C PRO A 115 -9.67 -1.66 -11.10
N MET A 116 -9.59 -1.01 -9.94
CA MET A 116 -8.40 -0.23 -9.54
C MET A 116 -7.23 -1.16 -9.22
N LEU A 117 -7.47 -2.26 -8.49
CA LEU A 117 -6.43 -3.24 -8.19
C LEU A 117 -5.88 -3.89 -9.46
N ASN A 118 -6.74 -4.25 -10.42
CA ASN A 118 -6.33 -4.79 -11.71
C ASN A 118 -5.42 -3.80 -12.45
N SER A 119 -5.85 -2.54 -12.58
CA SER A 119 -5.03 -1.50 -13.23
C SER A 119 -3.70 -1.28 -12.49
N LEU A 120 -3.72 -1.29 -11.16
CA LEU A 120 -2.51 -1.12 -10.35
C LEU A 120 -1.52 -2.27 -10.61
N LEU A 121 -1.97 -3.52 -10.60
CA LEU A 121 -1.11 -4.69 -10.75
C LEU A 121 -0.65 -4.91 -12.19
N GLN A 122 -1.47 -4.59 -13.19
CA GLN A 122 -1.07 -4.70 -14.60
C GLN A 122 0.00 -3.70 -15.02
N ASN A 123 -0.02 -2.49 -14.44
CA ASN A 123 0.81 -1.39 -14.90
C ASN A 123 2.11 -1.21 -14.11
N ASN A 124 2.38 -2.05 -13.10
CA ASN A 124 3.54 -1.90 -12.24
C ASN A 124 4.23 -3.24 -12.00
N PRO A 125 5.57 -3.26 -11.93
CA PRO A 125 6.31 -4.49 -11.66
C PRO A 125 6.09 -4.98 -10.21
N PRO A 126 6.20 -6.29 -9.95
CA PRO A 126 5.97 -6.89 -8.64
C PRO A 126 6.74 -6.22 -7.49
N GLY A 127 8.01 -5.88 -7.71
CA GLY A 127 8.83 -5.22 -6.70
C GLY A 127 8.36 -3.82 -6.31
N GLN A 128 7.89 -3.04 -7.27
CA GLN A 128 7.34 -1.71 -6.98
C GLN A 128 6.03 -1.81 -6.20
N ILE A 129 5.19 -2.80 -6.51
CA ILE A 129 3.96 -3.10 -5.77
C ILE A 129 4.28 -3.51 -4.33
N ALA A 130 5.21 -4.45 -4.13
CA ALA A 130 5.62 -4.90 -2.80
C ALA A 130 6.10 -3.74 -1.93
N GLN A 131 7.02 -2.92 -2.45
CA GLN A 131 7.54 -1.77 -1.74
C GLN A 131 6.46 -0.73 -1.43
N SER A 132 5.57 -0.46 -2.39
CA SER A 132 4.52 0.55 -2.24
C SER A 132 3.45 0.12 -1.25
N LEU A 133 3.07 -1.16 -1.26
CA LEU A 133 2.14 -1.73 -0.28
C LEU A 133 2.69 -1.63 1.14
N LEU A 134 3.97 -1.94 1.33
CA LEU A 134 4.64 -1.79 2.63
C LEU A 134 4.73 -0.33 3.07
N ASN A 135 5.12 0.57 2.18
CA ASN A 135 5.25 2.00 2.48
C ASN A 135 3.90 2.69 2.72
N SER A 136 2.82 2.14 2.18
CA SER A 136 1.49 2.71 2.34
C SER A 136 0.85 2.43 3.70
N CYS A 137 1.37 1.47 4.48
CA CYS A 137 0.87 1.19 5.82
C CYS A 137 1.38 2.22 6.85
N PRO A 138 0.50 2.82 7.66
CA PRO A 138 0.91 3.56 8.85
C PRO A 138 1.75 2.67 9.77
N LYS A 139 2.80 3.25 10.37
CA LYS A 139 3.74 2.54 11.25
C LYS A 139 3.07 1.86 12.45
N ASP A 140 1.92 2.37 12.89
CA ASP A 140 1.18 1.89 14.06
C ASP A 140 -0.03 1.02 13.69
N SER A 141 -0.25 0.73 12.40
CA SER A 141 -1.35 -0.12 11.96
C SER A 141 -0.91 -1.56 11.80
N ASN A 142 -1.74 -2.51 12.25
CA ASN A 142 -1.52 -3.92 11.99
C ASN A 142 -1.52 -4.14 10.47
N PHE A 143 -0.45 -4.77 9.98
CA PHE A 143 -0.30 -5.09 8.58
C PHE A 143 -1.42 -6.03 8.12
N CYS A 144 -2.16 -5.68 7.07
CA CYS A 144 -3.25 -6.52 6.55
C CYS A 144 -2.68 -7.57 5.59
N SER A 145 -2.40 -8.78 6.08
CA SER A 145 -1.95 -9.93 5.26
C SER A 145 -2.91 -10.23 4.09
N SER A 146 -4.21 -9.99 4.27
CA SER A 146 -5.24 -10.19 3.24
C SER A 146 -4.97 -9.40 1.95
N VAL A 147 -4.24 -8.28 2.02
CA VAL A 147 -3.90 -7.47 0.84
C VAL A 147 -2.85 -8.16 0.00
N PHE A 148 -1.86 -8.78 0.64
CA PHE A 148 -0.87 -9.58 -0.07
C PHE A 148 -1.48 -10.85 -0.64
N ASP A 149 -2.41 -11.45 0.09
CA ASP A 149 -3.18 -12.59 -0.41
C ASP A 149 -3.95 -12.23 -1.67
N CYS A 150 -4.66 -11.08 -1.68
CA CYS A 150 -5.36 -10.59 -2.87
C CYS A 150 -4.42 -10.37 -4.08
N VAL A 151 -3.17 -9.96 -3.85
CA VAL A 151 -2.19 -9.77 -4.93
C VAL A 151 -1.70 -11.11 -5.48
N ILE A 152 -1.44 -12.09 -4.62
CA ILE A 152 -1.07 -13.45 -5.03
C ILE A 152 -2.21 -14.11 -5.81
N ASP A 153 -3.44 -14.01 -5.31
CA ASP A 153 -4.63 -14.53 -5.98
C ASP A 153 -4.81 -13.88 -7.35
N TRP A 154 -4.60 -12.57 -7.45
CA TRP A 154 -4.66 -11.87 -8.72
C TRP A 154 -3.63 -12.40 -9.72
N TYR A 155 -2.36 -12.52 -9.35
CA TYR A 155 -1.34 -13.07 -10.25
C TYR A 155 -1.66 -14.52 -10.65
N TYR A 156 -2.19 -15.32 -9.72
CA TYR A 156 -2.64 -16.67 -10.00
C TYR A 156 -3.78 -16.71 -11.03
N GLU A 157 -4.82 -15.89 -10.85
CA GLU A 157 -5.94 -15.77 -11.78
C GLU A 157 -5.51 -15.33 -13.18
N GLN A 158 -4.43 -14.52 -13.28
CA GLN A 158 -3.86 -14.10 -14.57
C GLN A 158 -2.85 -15.10 -15.16
N GLY A 159 -2.56 -16.22 -14.49
CA GLY A 159 -1.54 -17.18 -14.92
C GLY A 159 -0.09 -16.68 -14.80
N LEU A 160 0.14 -15.59 -14.07
CA LEU A 160 1.43 -14.90 -13.93
C LEU A 160 2.24 -15.46 -12.74
N CYS A 161 2.55 -16.77 -12.79
CA CYS A 161 3.15 -17.48 -11.65
C CYS A 161 4.55 -16.96 -11.25
N ILE A 162 5.38 -16.54 -12.21
CA ILE A 162 6.72 -16.02 -11.93
C ILE A 162 6.64 -14.67 -11.19
N GLN A 163 5.75 -13.79 -11.63
CA GLN A 163 5.48 -12.51 -10.97
C GLN A 163 4.93 -12.71 -9.56
N ALA A 164 4.09 -13.72 -9.34
CA ALA A 164 3.61 -14.09 -8.02
C ALA A 164 4.77 -14.50 -7.08
N VAL A 165 5.70 -15.33 -7.57
CA VAL A 165 6.91 -15.72 -6.80
C VAL A 165 7.82 -14.53 -6.55
N GLU A 166 8.01 -13.65 -7.53
CA GLU A 166 8.82 -12.44 -7.38
C GLU A 166 8.22 -11.53 -6.30
N PHE A 167 6.91 -11.27 -6.38
CA PHE A 167 6.18 -10.50 -5.38
C PHE A 167 6.32 -11.10 -3.98
N PHE A 168 6.13 -12.43 -3.86
CA PHE A 168 6.26 -13.17 -2.61
C PHE A 168 7.66 -12.98 -1.99
N ASN A 169 8.70 -13.22 -2.78
CA ASN A 169 10.08 -13.16 -2.30
C ASN A 169 10.50 -11.73 -1.91
N LEU A 170 10.12 -10.73 -2.71
CA LEU A 170 10.43 -9.34 -2.44
C LEU A 170 9.72 -8.86 -1.17
N THR A 171 8.42 -9.12 -1.05
CA THR A 171 7.64 -8.80 0.15
C THR A 171 8.26 -9.42 1.38
N ARG A 172 8.55 -10.73 1.33
CA ARG A 172 9.20 -11.44 2.43
C ARG A 172 10.56 -10.83 2.79
N ASN A 173 11.38 -10.48 1.81
CA ASN A 173 12.70 -9.89 2.08
C ASN A 173 12.59 -8.51 2.72
N LEU A 174 11.61 -7.70 2.31
CA LEU A 174 11.36 -6.38 2.88
C LEU A 174 10.75 -6.46 4.29
N THR A 175 9.98 -7.52 4.61
CA THR A 175 9.40 -7.71 5.95
C THR A 175 10.31 -8.44 6.93
N LYS A 176 11.35 -9.17 6.49
CA LYS A 176 12.33 -9.84 7.37
C LYS A 176 13.01 -8.90 8.37
N CYS A 177 13.11 -7.61 8.06
CA CYS A 177 13.68 -6.60 8.96
C CYS A 177 12.68 -6.05 9.99
N SER A 178 11.40 -6.45 9.89
CA SER A 178 10.34 -6.12 10.81
C SER A 178 10.03 -7.39 11.59
N ASP A 179 10.36 -7.44 12.89
CA ASP A 179 10.02 -8.55 13.82
C ASP A 179 8.50 -8.79 13.99
N ARG A 180 7.68 -8.24 13.09
CA ARG A 180 6.24 -8.19 13.16
C ARG A 180 5.68 -8.70 11.84
N ILE A 181 5.03 -9.85 11.97
CA ILE A 181 3.98 -10.39 11.09
C ILE A 181 4.53 -11.17 9.89
N GLU A 182 4.07 -12.42 9.81
CA GLU A 182 4.20 -13.25 8.62
C GLU A 182 3.27 -12.67 7.55
N PRO A 183 3.81 -12.16 6.42
CA PRO A 183 3.03 -11.35 5.50
C PRO A 183 1.97 -12.13 4.73
N PHE A 184 2.15 -13.44 4.57
CA PHE A 184 1.30 -14.28 3.74
C PHE A 184 0.54 -15.30 4.58
N SER A 185 -0.73 -15.51 4.25
CA SER A 185 -1.48 -16.63 4.82
C SER A 185 -1.05 -17.96 4.20
N VAL A 186 -1.43 -19.06 4.87
CA VAL A 186 -1.27 -20.40 4.30
C VAL A 186 -2.03 -20.54 2.98
N HIS A 187 -3.16 -19.84 2.83
CA HIS A 187 -3.91 -19.80 1.58
C HIS A 187 -3.04 -19.32 0.42
N SER A 188 -2.39 -18.17 0.55
CA SER A 188 -1.48 -17.63 -0.48
C SER A 188 -0.33 -18.56 -0.82
N CYS A 189 0.26 -19.21 0.18
CA CYS A 189 1.30 -20.21 -0.06
C CYS A 189 0.74 -21.39 -0.88
N ARG A 190 -0.46 -21.88 -0.57
CA ARG A 190 -1.10 -22.95 -1.34
C ARG A 190 -1.47 -22.50 -2.76
N THR A 191 -2.02 -21.30 -2.92
CA THR A 191 -2.34 -20.70 -4.23
C THR A 191 -1.08 -20.61 -5.09
N LEU A 192 0.03 -20.12 -4.54
CA LEU A 192 1.29 -20.00 -5.25
C LEU A 192 1.89 -21.39 -5.60
N LEU A 193 1.83 -22.35 -4.68
CA LEU A 193 2.27 -23.71 -4.95
C LEU A 193 1.47 -24.36 -6.09
N ASN A 194 0.14 -24.19 -6.08
CA ASN A 194 -0.74 -24.63 -7.17
C ASN A 194 -0.41 -23.94 -8.49
N ALA A 195 -0.14 -22.62 -8.46
CA ALA A 195 0.26 -21.85 -9.63
C ALA A 195 1.52 -22.44 -10.28
N LEU A 196 2.53 -22.77 -9.47
CA LEU A 196 3.80 -23.31 -9.93
C LEU A 196 3.63 -24.68 -10.59
N TYR A 197 2.89 -25.60 -9.96
CA TYR A 197 2.63 -26.89 -10.58
C TYR A 197 1.72 -26.78 -11.80
N GLY A 198 0.73 -25.90 -11.79
CA GLY A 198 -0.14 -25.66 -12.95
C GLY A 198 0.64 -25.20 -14.18
N ASN A 199 1.72 -24.43 -13.98
CA ASN A 199 2.58 -23.91 -15.04
C ASN A 199 3.82 -24.78 -15.34
N ASN A 200 3.89 -26.01 -14.84
CA ASN A 200 5.03 -26.92 -15.00
C ASN A 200 6.37 -26.41 -14.43
N GLU A 201 6.32 -25.47 -13.49
CA GLU A 201 7.49 -24.96 -12.77
C GLU A 201 7.88 -25.89 -11.61
N SER A 202 8.02 -27.19 -11.89
CA SER A 202 8.15 -28.24 -10.86
C SER A 202 9.37 -28.05 -9.95
N LYS A 203 10.51 -27.61 -10.50
CA LYS A 203 11.72 -27.34 -9.69
C LYS A 203 11.48 -26.21 -8.70
N LEU A 204 10.87 -25.12 -9.16
CA LEU A 204 10.54 -23.98 -8.32
C LEU A 204 9.45 -24.32 -7.30
N GLY A 205 8.45 -25.10 -7.71
CA GLY A 205 7.41 -25.66 -6.84
C GLY A 205 7.98 -26.52 -5.70
N LEU A 206 8.97 -27.38 -5.98
CA LEU A 206 9.66 -28.16 -4.96
C LEU A 206 10.48 -27.29 -4.01
N CYS A 207 11.23 -26.32 -4.52
CA CYS A 207 11.95 -25.36 -3.68
C CYS A 207 11.00 -24.58 -2.77
N PHE A 208 9.86 -24.14 -3.31
CA PHE A 208 8.84 -23.41 -2.56
C PHE A 208 8.16 -24.29 -1.51
N TYR A 209 7.84 -25.54 -1.85
CA TYR A 209 7.33 -26.52 -0.88
C TYR A 209 8.32 -26.77 0.26
N GLY A 210 9.61 -26.93 -0.07
CA GLY A 210 10.69 -27.06 0.91
C GLY A 210 10.84 -25.85 1.83
N PHE A 211 10.43 -24.66 1.37
CA PHE A 211 10.29 -23.48 2.22
C PHE A 211 9.04 -23.58 3.11
N MET A 212 7.88 -23.93 2.56
CA MET A 212 6.62 -24.04 3.31
C MET A 212 6.73 -24.97 4.52
N ILE A 213 7.34 -26.15 4.36
CA ILE A 213 7.50 -27.12 5.46
C ILE A 213 8.38 -26.62 6.62
N ARG A 214 9.23 -25.61 6.38
CA ARG A 214 10.10 -25.03 7.41
C ARG A 214 9.42 -23.92 8.20
N VAL A 215 8.34 -23.36 7.65
CA VAL A 215 7.74 -22.11 8.12
C VAL A 215 6.31 -22.34 8.60
N ILE A 216 5.54 -23.17 7.90
CA ILE A 216 4.14 -23.46 8.21
C ILE A 216 4.07 -24.74 9.05
N PRO A 217 3.31 -24.74 10.16
CA PRO A 217 3.08 -25.94 10.98
C PRO A 217 2.57 -27.14 10.17
N HIS A 218 3.10 -28.32 10.49
CA HIS A 218 2.88 -29.55 9.73
C HIS A 218 1.41 -29.99 9.66
N ASP A 219 0.66 -29.78 10.75
CA ASP A 219 -0.78 -30.05 10.87
C ASP A 219 -1.65 -29.22 9.92
N VAL A 220 -1.14 -28.05 9.52
CA VAL A 220 -1.80 -27.17 8.55
C VAL A 220 -1.41 -27.51 7.11
N LEU A 221 -0.31 -28.25 6.88
CA LEU A 221 0.16 -28.63 5.55
C LEU A 221 -0.34 -29.98 5.05
N THR A 222 -0.87 -30.84 5.93
CA THR A 222 -1.44 -32.15 5.60
C THR A 222 -2.71 -32.03 4.74
N ASP A 223 -2.53 -31.90 3.44
CA ASP A 223 -3.58 -31.75 2.42
C ASP A 223 -3.20 -32.60 1.17
N PRO A 224 -4.15 -33.18 0.40
CA PRO A 224 -3.93 -33.83 -0.90
C PRO A 224 -3.01 -33.08 -1.88
N LEU A 225 -2.76 -31.79 -1.68
CA LEU A 225 -1.66 -31.03 -2.29
C LEU A 225 -0.29 -31.73 -2.20
N ILE A 226 0.08 -32.29 -1.03
CA ILE A 226 1.35 -33.02 -0.85
C ILE A 226 1.37 -34.27 -1.74
N LEU A 227 0.25 -34.98 -1.82
CA LEU A 227 0.13 -36.17 -2.66
C LEU A 227 0.23 -35.82 -4.15
N ARG A 228 -0.31 -34.66 -4.58
CA ARG A 228 -0.16 -34.17 -5.97
C ARG A 228 1.26 -33.74 -6.29
N VAL A 229 1.93 -33.06 -5.36
CA VAL A 229 3.35 -32.68 -5.47
C VAL A 229 4.22 -33.92 -5.66
N ILE A 230 4.04 -34.92 -4.80
CA ILE A 230 4.78 -36.18 -4.86
C ILE A 230 4.41 -36.93 -6.16
N ALA A 231 3.13 -37.09 -6.46
CA ALA A 231 2.67 -37.82 -7.64
C ALA A 231 3.18 -37.22 -8.95
N LYS A 232 3.16 -35.89 -9.11
CA LYS A 232 3.65 -35.20 -10.31
C LYS A 232 5.18 -35.22 -10.44
N HIS A 233 5.91 -35.42 -9.34
CA HIS A 233 7.36 -35.51 -9.37
C HIS A 233 7.86 -36.93 -9.69
N PHE A 234 7.09 -37.95 -9.33
CA PHE A 234 7.43 -39.37 -9.54
C PHE A 234 6.66 -40.02 -10.71
N SER A 235 5.87 -39.25 -11.48
CA SER A 235 5.22 -39.65 -12.74
C SER A 235 6.04 -39.21 -13.95
#